data_AF-B8C983-F1
#
_entry.id   AF-B8C983-F1
#
_cell.length_a   1.000
_cell.length_b   1.000
_cell.length_c   1.000
_cell.angle_alpha   90.00
_cell.angle_beta   90.00
_cell.angle_gamma   90.00
#
_symmetry.space_group_name_H-M   'P 1'
#
loop_
_entity.id
_entity.type
_entity.pdbx_description
1 polymer ?
#
loop_
_entity_poly.entity_id
_entity_poly.type
_entity_poly.pdbx_seq_one_letter_code
_entity_poly.pdbx_strand_id
1 'polypeptide(L)'
;MDASISIGGSKGHIEETVHDPIFITIYNARRWKMIPSCTGRYTCRDHKTVSHLKPQQLLEDCGIDKPTIDSLNQYYVRFEKERRKDPIYVIPFADDGETGLISYVKHCNIGEEGTVSYVHTLNSGTGFQRKLEALNVVLTEDMLIRDEVEVSEIGSLITNETVQTSS
;
A
#
# COMPACT_ATOMS: atom_id res chain seq x y z
N MET A 1 -27.59 -6.90 -6.79
CA MET A 1 -26.73 -8.04 -7.19
C MET A 1 -25.36 -7.68 -6.68
N ASP A 2 -24.90 -8.34 -5.64
CA ASP A 2 -23.56 -8.10 -5.11
C ASP A 2 -22.57 -8.61 -6.15
N ALA A 3 -21.84 -7.68 -6.77
CA ALA A 3 -20.84 -8.04 -7.76
C ALA A 3 -19.78 -8.88 -7.06
N SER A 4 -19.40 -9.99 -7.67
CA SER A 4 -18.25 -10.79 -7.25
C SER A 4 -17.35 -11.05 -8.44
N ILE A 5 -16.06 -11.24 -8.16
CA ILE A 5 -15.08 -11.61 -9.18
C ILE A 5 -14.31 -12.84 -8.73
N SER A 6 -14.07 -13.75 -9.67
CA SER A 6 -13.15 -14.87 -9.47
C SER A 6 -11.77 -14.46 -9.95
N ILE A 7 -10.79 -14.61 -9.06
CA ILE A 7 -9.38 -14.29 -9.31
C ILE A 7 -8.53 -15.52 -8.94
N GLY A 8 -7.32 -15.69 -9.49
CA GLY A 8 -6.54 -16.90 -9.22
C GLY A 8 -6.71 -17.99 -10.27
N GLY A 9 -6.69 -19.25 -9.81
CA GLY A 9 -7.04 -20.44 -10.60
C GLY A 9 -6.06 -20.84 -11.71
N SER A 10 -4.97 -20.09 -11.91
CA SER A 10 -3.99 -20.36 -12.97
C SER A 10 -2.60 -20.60 -12.40
N LYS A 11 -1.80 -21.47 -13.04
CA LYS A 11 -0.36 -21.67 -12.75
C LYS A 11 0.00 -21.94 -11.27
N GLY A 12 -0.74 -22.83 -10.60
CA GLY A 12 -0.47 -23.22 -9.20
C GLY A 12 -1.00 -22.24 -8.16
N HIS A 13 -1.86 -21.30 -8.56
CA HIS A 13 -2.59 -20.41 -7.67
C HIS A 13 -3.98 -20.97 -7.37
N ILE A 14 -4.43 -20.78 -6.12
CA ILE A 14 -5.78 -21.12 -5.69
C ILE A 14 -6.74 -20.07 -6.28
N GLU A 15 -7.90 -20.51 -6.74
CA GLU A 15 -8.98 -19.61 -7.15
C GLU A 15 -9.68 -19.06 -5.91
N GLU A 16 -9.93 -17.75 -5.91
CA GLU A 16 -10.61 -17.03 -4.83
C GLU A 16 -11.75 -16.20 -5.42
N THR A 17 -12.87 -16.16 -4.71
CA THR A 17 -13.99 -15.27 -5.03
C THR A 17 -13.93 -14.07 -4.10
N VAL A 18 -13.87 -12.87 -4.68
CA VAL A 18 -13.87 -11.62 -3.93
C VAL A 18 -15.21 -10.92 -4.08
N HIS A 19 -15.77 -10.48 -2.95
CA HIS A 19 -17.05 -9.77 -2.86
C HIS A 19 -16.89 -8.30 -2.45
N ASP A 20 -15.67 -7.88 -2.08
CA ASP A 20 -15.38 -6.53 -1.63
C ASP A 20 -15.54 -5.51 -2.78
N PRO A 21 -16.46 -4.53 -2.65
CA PRO A 21 -16.75 -3.60 -3.73
C PRO A 21 -15.59 -2.65 -4.03
N ILE A 22 -14.79 -2.28 -3.03
CA ILE A 22 -13.61 -1.42 -3.21
C ILE A 22 -12.54 -2.20 -3.97
N PHE A 23 -12.28 -3.44 -3.55
CA PHE A 23 -11.36 -4.33 -4.27
C PHE A 23 -11.77 -4.48 -5.73
N ILE A 24 -13.04 -4.82 -6.00
CA ILE A 24 -13.55 -5.05 -7.35
C ILE A 24 -13.40 -3.79 -8.21
N THR A 25 -13.70 -2.62 -7.65
CA THR A 25 -13.59 -1.34 -8.35
C THR A 25 -12.15 -1.06 -8.75
N ILE A 26 -11.20 -1.16 -7.82
CA ILE A 26 -9.77 -0.94 -8.09
C ILE A 26 -9.22 -2.00 -9.06
N TYR A 27 -9.66 -3.25 -8.91
CA TYR A 27 -9.24 -4.36 -9.77
C TYR A 27 -9.65 -4.12 -11.22
N ASN A 28 -10.85 -3.59 -11.45
CA ASN A 28 -11.36 -3.29 -12.79
C ASN A 28 -10.82 -1.97 -13.36
N ALA A 29 -10.45 -1.00 -12.52
CA ALA A 29 -9.97 0.31 -12.95
C ALA A 29 -8.54 0.28 -13.52
N ARG A 30 -7.69 -0.67 -13.09
CA ARG A 30 -6.26 -0.72 -13.42
C ARG A 30 -5.83 -2.12 -13.85
N ARG A 31 -4.67 -2.22 -14.52
CA ARG A 31 -4.15 -3.54 -14.93
C ARG A 31 -3.36 -4.17 -13.81
N TRP A 32 -3.93 -5.18 -13.18
CA TRP A 32 -3.29 -5.93 -12.10
C TRP A 32 -2.68 -7.22 -12.62
N LYS A 33 -1.47 -7.54 -12.15
CA LYS A 33 -0.81 -8.81 -12.42
C LYS A 33 -0.54 -9.55 -11.14
N MET A 34 -1.01 -10.80 -11.08
CA MET A 34 -0.70 -11.68 -9.98
C MET A 34 0.82 -11.84 -9.81
N ILE A 35 1.26 -11.78 -8.57
CA ILE A 35 2.65 -12.01 -8.20
C ILE A 35 2.90 -13.52 -8.21
N PRO A 36 3.92 -14.02 -8.93
CA PRO A 36 4.21 -15.45 -9.01
C PRO A 36 4.34 -16.10 -7.62
N SER A 37 3.74 -17.28 -7.46
CA SER A 37 3.72 -18.05 -6.20
C SER A 37 3.12 -17.32 -4.98
N CYS A 38 2.48 -16.16 -5.18
CA CYS A 38 1.80 -15.39 -4.15
C CYS A 38 0.30 -15.27 -4.49
N THR A 39 -0.45 -16.34 -4.25
CA THR A 39 -1.92 -16.34 -4.41
C THR A 39 -2.56 -15.16 -3.69
N GLY A 40 -3.53 -14.54 -4.35
CA GLY A 40 -4.27 -13.41 -3.80
C GLY A 40 -3.51 -12.08 -3.80
N ARG A 41 -2.29 -12.01 -4.36
CA ARG A 41 -1.48 -10.77 -4.37
C ARG A 41 -1.19 -10.30 -5.78
N TYR A 42 -1.45 -9.02 -6.04
CA TYR A 42 -1.38 -8.44 -7.37
C TYR A 42 -0.55 -7.16 -7.34
N THR A 43 0.33 -6.97 -8.32
CA THR A 43 1.04 -5.72 -8.53
C THR A 43 0.43 -4.95 -9.69
N CYS A 44 0.33 -3.62 -9.57
CA CYS A 44 -0.18 -2.78 -10.63
C CYS A 44 0.83 -2.73 -11.79
N ARG A 45 0.39 -2.97 -13.03
CA ARG A 45 1.24 -2.91 -14.22
C ARG A 45 1.44 -1.50 -14.76
N ASP A 46 0.59 -0.57 -14.33
CA ASP A 46 0.58 0.80 -14.82
C ASP A 46 1.54 1.70 -14.01
N HIS A 47 2.74 1.18 -13.69
CA HIS A 47 3.68 1.80 -12.75
C HIS A 47 3.93 3.28 -13.03
N LYS A 48 4.11 3.69 -14.30
CA LYS A 48 4.38 5.09 -14.66
C LYS A 48 3.28 6.06 -14.23
N THR A 49 2.03 5.60 -14.20
CA THR A 49 0.87 6.44 -13.87
C THR A 49 0.48 6.36 -12.41
N VAL A 50 0.92 5.33 -11.67
CA VAL A 50 0.52 5.14 -10.27
C VAL A 50 1.65 5.30 -9.27
N SER A 51 2.92 5.17 -9.67
CA SER A 51 4.04 5.14 -8.71
C SER A 51 4.28 6.47 -8.00
N HIS A 52 3.68 7.56 -8.45
CA HIS A 52 3.75 8.86 -7.81
C HIS A 52 2.51 9.13 -6.93
N LEU A 53 1.50 8.27 -6.99
CA LEU A 53 0.27 8.42 -6.23
C LEU A 53 0.43 7.80 -4.85
N LYS A 54 0.09 8.56 -3.81
CA LYS A 54 -0.15 7.99 -2.48
C LYS A 54 -1.32 7.01 -2.55
N PRO A 55 -1.43 6.07 -1.59
CA PRO A 55 -2.55 5.12 -1.53
C PRO A 55 -3.93 5.77 -1.69
N GLN A 56 -4.24 6.84 -0.94
CA GLN A 56 -5.52 7.57 -1.08
C GLN A 56 -5.72 8.12 -2.49
N GLN A 57 -4.70 8.74 -3.06
CA GLN A 57 -4.75 9.30 -4.42
C GLN A 57 -4.97 8.20 -5.46
N LEU A 58 -4.42 7.00 -5.25
CA LEU A 58 -4.70 5.83 -6.09
C LEU A 58 -6.17 5.39 -5.97
N LEU A 59 -6.75 5.40 -4.77
CA LEU A 59 -8.16 5.07 -4.55
C LEU A 59 -9.08 6.08 -5.27
N GLU A 60 -8.82 7.38 -5.10
CA GLU A 60 -9.54 8.46 -5.80
C GLU A 60 -9.43 8.30 -7.33
N ASP A 61 -8.22 8.06 -7.82
CA ASP A 61 -7.94 7.84 -9.25
C ASP A 61 -8.63 6.58 -9.82
N CYS A 62 -8.88 5.56 -8.99
CA CYS A 62 -9.67 4.38 -9.36
C CYS A 62 -11.19 4.61 -9.28
N GLY A 63 -11.64 5.80 -8.87
CA GLY A 63 -13.04 6.18 -8.80
C GLY A 63 -13.73 5.85 -7.47
N ILE A 64 -12.98 5.57 -6.40
CA ILE A 64 -13.55 5.49 -5.05
C ILE A 64 -13.83 6.92 -4.57
N ASP A 65 -15.03 7.17 -4.08
CA ASP A 65 -15.42 8.48 -3.62
C ASP A 65 -14.75 8.84 -2.28
N LYS A 66 -14.49 10.14 -2.10
CA LYS A 66 -13.78 10.66 -0.91
C LYS A 66 -14.43 10.25 0.42
N PRO A 67 -15.76 10.32 0.61
CA PRO A 67 -16.40 9.84 1.84
C PRO A 67 -16.09 8.37 2.17
N THR A 68 -16.08 7.50 1.16
CA THR A 68 -15.67 6.10 1.33
C THR A 68 -14.20 6.01 1.74
N ILE A 69 -13.29 6.73 1.08
CA ILE A 69 -11.86 6.73 1.42
C ILE A 69 -11.61 7.24 2.84
N ASP A 70 -12.29 8.32 3.24
CA ASP A 70 -12.17 8.94 4.55
C ASP A 70 -12.71 8.02 5.68
N SER A 71 -13.60 7.07 5.34
CA SER A 71 -14.09 6.06 6.28
C SER A 71 -13.14 4.88 6.48
N LEU A 72 -12.15 4.69 5.60
CA LEU A 72 -11.20 3.58 5.71
C LEU A 72 -10.11 3.89 6.71
N ASN A 73 -9.78 2.90 7.55
CA ASN A 73 -8.58 2.95 8.36
C ASN A 73 -7.31 2.88 7.49
N GLN A 74 -6.36 3.76 7.77
CA GLN A 74 -5.11 3.83 7.03
C GLN A 74 -3.95 3.79 7.99
N TYR A 75 -3.03 2.87 7.75
CA TYR A 75 -1.90 2.64 8.64
C TYR A 75 -0.59 2.95 7.93
N TYR A 76 0.33 3.60 8.64
CA TYR A 76 1.70 3.79 8.20
C TYR A 76 2.66 3.00 9.09
N VAL A 77 3.29 1.98 8.52
CA VAL A 77 4.12 1.03 9.26
C VAL A 77 5.60 1.28 8.95
N ARG A 78 6.38 1.57 9.98
CA ARG A 78 7.84 1.70 9.92
C ARG A 78 8.51 0.47 10.54
N PHE A 79 9.60 0.02 9.93
CA PHE A 79 10.37 -1.14 10.39
C PHE A 79 11.68 -0.69 11.05
N GLU A 80 11.59 -0.01 12.19
CA GLU A 80 12.74 0.65 12.84
C GLU A 80 13.91 -0.30 13.19
N LYS A 81 13.61 -1.56 13.48
CA LYS A 81 14.58 -2.57 13.93
C LYS A 81 15.20 -3.38 12.80
N GLU A 82 14.73 -3.21 11.57
CA GLU A 82 15.16 -4.03 10.43
C GLU A 82 15.79 -3.16 9.34
N ARG A 83 17.13 -3.15 9.30
CA ARG A 83 17.88 -2.47 8.23
C ARG A 83 17.36 -2.96 6.87
N ARG A 84 17.01 -2.01 5.99
CA ARG A 84 16.60 -2.19 4.58
C ARG A 84 15.13 -2.58 4.32
N LYS A 85 14.24 -2.52 5.31
CA LYS A 85 12.80 -2.61 5.03
C LYS A 85 12.23 -1.22 4.76
N ASP A 86 11.67 -1.06 3.56
CA ASP A 86 10.93 0.15 3.20
C ASP A 86 9.65 0.26 4.04
N PRO A 87 9.27 1.47 4.49
CA PRO A 87 7.98 1.65 5.15
C PRO A 87 6.83 1.33 4.20
N ILE A 88 5.68 1.01 4.78
CA ILE A 88 4.48 0.68 4.01
C ILE A 88 3.27 1.46 4.50
N TYR A 89 2.39 1.76 3.55
CA TYR A 89 0.99 2.05 3.85
C TYR A 89 0.17 0.78 3.74
N VAL A 90 -0.78 0.61 4.65
CA VAL A 90 -1.76 -0.48 4.65
C VAL A 90 -3.15 0.12 4.77
N ILE A 91 -4.03 -0.25 3.85
CA ILE A 91 -5.45 0.16 3.85
C ILE A 91 -6.30 -1.12 3.71
N PRO A 92 -6.84 -1.65 4.82
CA PRO A 92 -7.91 -2.64 4.76
C PRO A 92 -9.17 -2.01 4.14
N PHE A 93 -9.89 -2.76 3.31
CA PHE A 93 -11.11 -2.29 2.66
C PHE A 93 -12.40 -2.68 3.39
N ALA A 94 -12.32 -3.68 4.25
CA ALA A 94 -13.42 -4.16 5.07
C ALA A 94 -12.96 -4.29 6.52
N ASP A 95 -13.92 -4.22 7.45
CA ASP A 95 -13.67 -4.31 8.90
C ASP A 95 -13.12 -5.69 9.32
N ASP A 96 -13.44 -6.72 8.54
CA ASP A 96 -12.86 -8.06 8.70
C ASP A 96 -11.37 -8.13 8.29
N GLY A 97 -10.87 -7.06 7.66
CA GLY A 97 -9.50 -6.95 7.19
C GLY A 97 -9.14 -8.01 6.16
N GLU A 98 -10.11 -8.55 5.41
CA GLU A 98 -9.84 -9.63 4.47
C GLU A 98 -9.12 -9.11 3.23
N THR A 99 -9.59 -8.03 2.62
CA THR A 99 -8.94 -7.46 1.43
C THR A 99 -8.31 -6.10 1.74
N GLY A 100 -7.32 -5.72 0.93
CA GLY A 100 -6.72 -4.41 1.11
C GLY A 100 -5.57 -4.07 0.17
N LEU A 101 -5.18 -2.81 0.26
CA LEU A 101 -4.05 -2.23 -0.44
C LEU A 101 -2.82 -2.19 0.48
N ILE A 102 -1.69 -2.67 -0.02
CA ILE A 102 -0.38 -2.48 0.62
C ILE A 102 0.52 -1.74 -0.35
N SER A 103 1.05 -0.60 0.07
CA SER A 103 1.91 0.25 -0.76
C SER A 103 3.27 0.47 -0.10
N TYR A 104 4.33 0.01 -0.75
CA TYR A 104 5.70 0.24 -0.29
C TYR A 104 6.17 1.64 -0.67
N VAL A 105 6.84 2.32 0.26
CA VAL A 105 7.43 3.65 0.07
C VAL A 105 8.90 3.49 -0.27
N LYS A 106 9.25 3.75 -1.52
CA LYS A 106 10.62 3.66 -2.03
C LYS A 106 11.23 5.05 -2.09
N HIS A 107 12.31 5.26 -1.36
CA HIS A 107 13.12 6.47 -1.44
C HIS A 107 14.20 6.32 -2.51
N CYS A 108 14.18 7.17 -3.54
CA CYS A 108 15.20 7.17 -4.59
C CYS A 108 16.36 8.07 -4.16
N ASN A 109 17.53 7.48 -3.85
CA ASN A 109 18.71 8.20 -3.35
C ASN A 109 19.73 8.60 -4.45
N ILE A 110 19.33 8.74 -5.72
CA ILE A 110 20.29 8.98 -6.80
C ILE A 110 19.96 10.28 -7.53
N GLY A 111 20.72 11.33 -7.23
CA GLY A 111 20.97 12.49 -8.11
C GLY A 111 19.86 13.55 -8.24
N GLU A 112 18.62 13.24 -7.88
CA GLU A 112 17.50 14.17 -7.88
C GLU A 112 16.89 14.20 -6.47
N GLU A 113 16.57 15.41 -5.98
CA GLU A 113 16.02 15.65 -4.64
C GLU A 113 14.94 14.63 -4.24
N GLY A 114 15.23 13.83 -3.21
CA GLY A 114 14.27 13.21 -2.30
C GLY A 114 12.97 12.62 -2.89
N THR A 115 12.99 12.07 -4.10
CA THR A 115 11.76 11.61 -4.76
C THR A 115 11.29 10.29 -4.15
N VAL A 116 10.05 10.29 -3.68
CA VAL A 116 9.36 9.11 -3.14
C VAL A 116 8.57 8.46 -4.27
N SER A 117 8.67 7.13 -4.39
CA SER A 117 7.82 6.35 -5.27
C SER A 117 7.10 5.25 -4.51
N TYR A 118 5.92 4.88 -5.00
CA TYR A 118 5.03 3.91 -4.38
C TYR A 118 4.95 2.64 -5.22
N VAL A 119 5.06 1.49 -4.55
CA VAL A 119 4.80 0.18 -5.16
C VAL A 119 3.55 -0.40 -4.54
N HIS A 120 2.44 -0.26 -5.27
CA HIS A 120 1.13 -0.72 -4.84
C HIS A 120 0.93 -2.21 -5.12
N THR A 121 0.38 -2.89 -4.13
CA THR A 121 -0.10 -4.25 -4.23
C THR A 121 -1.53 -4.33 -3.74
N LEU A 122 -2.41 -4.86 -4.58
CA LEU A 122 -3.80 -5.16 -4.28
C LEU A 122 -3.87 -6.61 -3.81
N ASN A 123 -4.53 -6.88 -2.68
CA ASN A 123 -4.51 -8.19 -2.05
C ASN A 123 -5.92 -8.63 -1.66
N SER A 124 -6.29 -9.86 -2.03
CA SER A 124 -7.51 -10.51 -1.57
C SER A 124 -7.35 -11.08 -0.16
N GLY A 125 -8.44 -11.62 0.40
CA GLY A 125 -8.53 -12.33 1.68
C GLY A 125 -7.22 -12.96 2.14
N THR A 126 -6.86 -14.05 1.46
CA THR A 126 -5.71 -14.85 1.86
C THR A 126 -4.38 -14.14 1.57
N GLY A 127 -4.33 -13.36 0.49
CA GLY A 127 -3.12 -12.66 0.07
C GLY A 127 -2.72 -11.55 1.03
N PHE A 128 -3.70 -10.84 1.59
CA PHE A 128 -3.49 -9.72 2.50
C PHE A 128 -3.01 -10.20 3.86
N GLN A 129 -3.72 -11.14 4.48
CA GLN A 129 -3.37 -11.73 5.78
C GLN A 129 -1.97 -12.35 5.76
N ARG A 130 -1.70 -13.25 4.81
CA ARG A 130 -0.38 -13.90 4.66
C ARG A 130 0.74 -12.89 4.47
N LYS A 131 0.46 -11.74 3.85
CA LYS A 131 1.46 -10.70 3.64
C LYS A 131 1.76 -9.94 4.93
N LEU A 132 0.75 -9.57 5.71
CA LEU A 132 0.94 -8.93 7.01
C LEU A 132 1.68 -9.86 7.98
N GLU A 133 1.29 -11.13 8.04
CA GLU A 133 1.99 -12.17 8.82
C GLU A 133 3.46 -12.31 8.40
N ALA A 134 3.73 -12.41 7.10
CA ALA A 134 5.10 -12.54 6.59
C ALA A 134 5.97 -11.28 6.86
N LEU A 135 5.33 -10.12 7.06
CA LEU A 135 6.01 -8.89 7.46
C LEU A 135 6.10 -8.73 8.98
N ASN A 136 5.48 -9.62 9.76
CA ASN A 136 5.30 -9.52 11.19
C ASN A 136 4.63 -8.21 11.61
N VAL A 137 3.57 -7.82 10.87
CA VAL A 137 2.81 -6.60 11.11
C VAL A 137 1.48 -6.96 11.77
N VAL A 138 1.24 -6.36 12.94
CA VAL A 138 -0.07 -6.31 13.58
C VAL A 138 -0.52 -4.85 13.52
N LEU A 139 -1.66 -4.60 12.88
CA LEU A 139 -2.17 -3.23 12.73
C LEU A 139 -2.73 -2.77 14.08
N THR A 140 -2.21 -1.65 14.57
CA THR A 140 -2.54 -1.09 15.88
C THR A 140 -2.78 0.42 15.77
N GLU A 141 -3.47 0.98 16.76
CA GLU A 141 -3.90 2.38 16.77
C GLU A 141 -2.75 3.39 16.68
N ASP A 142 -1.55 3.05 17.16
CA ASP A 142 -0.35 3.88 17.06
C ASP A 142 0.17 4.03 15.62
N MET A 143 -0.22 3.13 14.72
CA MET A 143 0.14 3.19 13.30
C MET A 143 -0.93 3.92 12.47
N LEU A 144 -2.09 4.23 13.07
CA LEU A 144 -3.23 4.81 12.37
C LEU A 144 -2.96 6.28 12.00
N ILE A 145 -3.20 6.62 10.73
CA ILE A 145 -3.09 7.98 10.22
C ILE A 145 -4.40 8.69 10.54
N ARG A 146 -4.37 9.64 11.48
CA ARG A 146 -5.57 10.33 11.96
C ARG A 146 -5.83 11.68 11.30
N ASP A 147 -4.80 12.32 10.74
CA ASP A 147 -4.91 13.60 10.03
C ASP A 147 -3.86 13.66 8.91
N GLU A 148 -4.08 14.47 7.86
CA GLU A 148 -3.16 14.67 6.71
C GLU A 148 -1.77 15.24 7.10
N VAL A 149 -1.54 15.50 8.37
CA VAL A 149 -0.30 16.05 8.91
C VAL A 149 0.64 14.91 9.29
N GLU A 150 1.69 14.75 8.48
CA GLU A 150 2.99 14.12 8.79
C GLU A 150 3.48 13.18 7.69
N VAL A 151 3.76 13.72 6.51
CA VAL A 151 4.79 13.13 5.62
C VAL A 151 5.83 14.18 5.19
N SER A 152 5.61 15.45 5.51
CA SER A 152 6.52 16.56 5.18
C SER A 152 7.72 16.67 6.14
N GLU A 153 7.63 16.17 7.38
CA GLU A 153 8.73 16.37 8.36
C GLU A 153 9.88 15.37 8.23
N ILE A 154 9.67 14.22 7.57
CA ILE A 154 10.70 13.17 7.48
C ILE A 154 11.83 13.55 6.51
N GLY A 155 11.58 14.50 5.59
CA GLY A 155 12.60 15.03 4.67
C GLY A 155 13.55 16.06 5.30
N SER A 156 13.22 16.64 6.46
CA SER A 156 14.00 17.76 7.03
C SER A 156 15.05 17.35 8.06
N LEU A 157 14.97 16.12 8.61
CA LEU A 157 15.88 15.65 9.65
C LEU A 157 17.26 15.22 9.14
N ILE A 158 17.50 15.21 7.82
CA ILE A 158 18.80 14.80 7.25
C ILE A 158 19.72 16.02 6.97
N THR A 159 19.23 17.26 7.01
CA THR A 159 20.04 18.43 6.59
C THR A 159 20.74 19.21 7.72
N ASN A 160 20.53 18.90 9.00
CA ASN A 160 20.98 19.77 10.09
C ASN A 160 22.14 19.26 10.98
N GLU A 161 22.75 18.10 10.71
CA GLU A 161 23.89 17.60 11.52
C GLU A 161 25.27 17.71 10.85
N THR A 162 25.51 18.69 9.97
CA THR A 162 26.88 18.89 9.43
C THR A 162 27.25 20.34 9.18
N VAL A 163 27.13 21.23 10.17
CA VAL A 163 28.01 22.41 10.28
C VAL A 163 28.14 22.80 11.75
N GLN A 164 29.25 22.42 12.39
CA GLN A 164 30.02 23.23 13.36
C GLN A 164 30.96 22.36 14.20
N THR A 165 32.18 22.16 13.73
CA THR A 165 33.38 22.20 14.59
C THR A 165 34.58 22.50 13.70
N SER A 166 35.02 23.76 13.67
CA SER A 166 36.40 24.21 13.37
C SER A 166 36.43 25.73 13.34
N SER A 167 36.79 26.36 14.47
CA SER A 167 37.54 27.61 14.56
C SER A 167 38.15 27.70 15.95
#